data_AF-K1UJV5-F1
#
_entry.id   AF-K1UJV5-F1
#
_cell.length_a   1.000
_cell.length_b   1.000
_cell.length_c   1.000
_cell.angle_alpha   90.00
_cell.angle_beta   90.00
_cell.angle_gamma   90.00
#
_symmetry.space_group_name_H-M   'P 1'
#
loop_
_entity.id
_entity.type
_entity.pdbx_description
1 polymer ?
#
loop_
_entity_poly.entity_id
_entity_poly.type
_entity_poly.pdbx_seq_one_letter_code
_entity_poly.pdbx_strand_id
1 'polypeptide(L)' 'MSAAEAIVPEQSVDEVRQRLSVTDKGKTANTIDNCRIVFCCDPLLRDAVRLNLLTDRVDIVQDLGWRRNTSALT' A
#
# COMPACT_ATOMS: atom_id res chain seq x y z
N MET A 1 -15.40 -2.29 21.08
CA MET A 1 -14.46 -1.16 21.18
C MET A 1 -13.57 -1.22 19.96
N SER A 2 -13.83 -0.41 18.93
CA SER A 2 -12.91 -0.33 17.78
C SER A 2 -12.03 0.88 18.00
N ALA A 3 -10.73 0.63 18.11
CA ALA A 3 -9.70 1.65 18.22
C ALA A 3 -9.93 2.69 17.13
N ALA A 4 -9.85 3.96 17.50
CA ALA A 4 -10.02 5.10 16.62
C ALA A 4 -9.40 4.80 15.24
N GLU A 5 -10.22 4.90 14.19
CA GLU A 5 -9.72 5.35 12.90
C GLU A 5 -9.04 6.69 13.19
N ALA A 6 -7.76 6.63 13.52
CA ALA A 6 -6.90 7.78 13.40
C ALA A 6 -7.01 8.13 11.92
N ILE A 7 -7.82 9.14 11.61
CA ILE A 7 -7.90 9.75 10.29
C ILE A 7 -6.51 10.33 10.09
N VAL A 8 -5.58 9.48 9.62
CA VAL A 8 -4.29 9.94 9.15
C VAL A 8 -4.65 10.83 7.98
N PRO A 9 -4.33 12.13 8.04
CA PRO A 9 -4.70 13.07 7.00
C PRO A 9 -4.27 12.50 5.66
N GLU A 10 -5.15 12.58 4.65
CA GLU A 10 -4.76 12.24 3.29
C GLU A 10 -3.58 13.12 2.90
N GLN A 11 -2.45 12.47 2.63
CA GLN A 11 -1.24 13.16 2.24
C GLN A 11 -1.34 13.56 0.78
N SER A 12 -0.91 14.77 0.47
CA SER A 12 -0.90 15.20 -0.92
C SER A 12 0.14 14.42 -1.73
N VAL A 13 -0.08 14.29 -3.04
CA VAL A 13 0.86 13.62 -3.94
C VAL A 13 2.26 14.26 -3.87
N ASP A 14 2.34 15.57 -3.68
CA ASP A 14 3.61 16.28 -3.60
C ASP A 14 4.36 16.02 -2.29
N GLU A 15 3.66 15.91 -1.16
CA GLU A 15 4.26 15.49 0.11
C GLU A 15 4.81 14.06 0.03
N VAL A 16 4.07 13.14 -0.62
CA VAL A 16 4.54 11.77 -0.82
C VAL A 16 5.79 11.77 -1.70
N ARG A 17 5.80 12.53 -2.81
CA ARG A 17 6.96 12.64 -3.71
C ARG A 17 8.21 13.16 -3.03
N GLN A 18 8.09 14.14 -2.13
CA GLN A 18 9.22 14.69 -1.37
C GLN A 18 9.89 13.66 -0.45
N ARG A 19 9.16 12.61 -0.03
CA ARG A 19 9.67 11.54 0.82
C ARG A 19 10.39 10.43 0.05
N LEU A 20 10.19 10.35 -1.27
CA LEU A 20 10.77 9.27 -2.07
C LEU A 20 12.24 9.56 -2.36
N SER A 21 13.08 8.54 -2.17
CA SER A 21 14.48 8.64 -2.59
C SER A 21 14.57 8.71 -4.11
N VAL A 22 15.56 9.45 -4.60
CA VAL A 22 15.85 9.59 -6.03
C VAL A 22 17.17 8.92 -6.37
N THR A 23 17.26 8.43 -7.59
CA THR A 23 18.50 7.97 -8.22
C THR A 23 19.42 9.15 -8.51
N ASP A 24 20.69 8.89 -8.82
CA ASP A 24 21.66 9.90 -9.24
C ASP A 24 21.23 10.69 -10.49
N LYS A 25 20.31 10.14 -11.28
CA LYS A 25 19.70 10.78 -12.46
C LYS A 25 18.47 11.62 -12.12
N GLY A 26 18.17 11.83 -10.84
CA GLY A 26 17.05 12.64 -10.35
C GLY A 26 15.66 11.98 -10.49
N LYS A 27 15.58 10.73 -10.97
CA LYS A 27 14.31 9.99 -11.04
C LYS A 27 14.04 9.28 -9.72
N THR A 28 12.77 9.17 -9.32
CA THR A 28 12.35 8.34 -8.18
C THR A 28 12.95 6.95 -8.29
N ALA A 29 13.61 6.50 -7.22
CA ALA A 29 14.27 5.20 -7.19
C ALA A 29 13.24 4.07 -7.02
N ASN A 30 13.48 2.93 -7.69
CA ASN A 30 12.66 1.74 -7.53
C ASN A 30 13.18 0.89 -6.35
N THR A 31 12.99 1.39 -5.14
CA THR A 31 13.41 0.71 -3.90
C THR A 31 12.19 0.16 -3.17
N ILE A 32 12.39 -0.91 -2.40
CA ILE A 32 11.34 -1.50 -1.55
C ILE A 32 10.77 -0.44 -0.60
N ASP A 33 11.61 0.44 -0.04
CA ASP A 33 11.14 1.48 0.88
C ASP A 33 10.31 2.56 0.18
N ASN A 34 10.65 2.96 -1.05
CA ASN A 34 9.79 3.87 -1.83
C ASN A 34 8.44 3.22 -2.14
N CYS A 35 8.42 1.95 -2.51
CA CYS A 35 7.16 1.22 -2.71
C CYS A 35 6.34 1.18 -1.41
N ARG A 36 6.95 0.88 -0.26
CA ARG A 36 6.27 0.90 1.04
C ARG A 36 5.67 2.26 1.37
N ILE A 37 6.43 3.35 1.15
CA ILE A 37 5.93 4.72 1.36
C ILE A 37 4.67 4.94 0.52
N VAL A 38 4.72 4.67 -0.79
CA VAL A 38 3.57 4.87 -1.68
C VAL A 38 2.36 4.04 -1.23
N PHE A 39 2.56 2.75 -0.95
CA PHE A 39 1.48 1.86 -0.52
C PHE A 39 0.82 2.31 0.78
N CYS A 40 1.59 2.80 1.76
CA CYS A 40 1.03 3.26 3.03
C CYS A 40 0.33 4.61 2.95
N CYS A 41 0.69 5.45 1.97
CA CYS A 41 0.08 6.78 1.79
C CYS A 41 -1.13 6.75 0.86
N ASP A 42 -1.23 5.73 0.00
CA ASP A 42 -2.34 5.57 -0.93
C ASP A 42 -3.63 5.18 -0.17
N PRO A 43 -4.71 5.99 -0.27
CA PRO A 43 -5.95 5.74 0.46
C PRO A 43 -6.62 4.40 0.12
N LEU A 44 -6.45 3.92 -1.12
CA LEU A 44 -7.02 2.65 -1.57
C LEU A 44 -6.19 1.46 -1.09
N LEU A 45 -4.86 1.59 -1.03
CA LEU A 45 -3.95 0.47 -0.74
C LEU A 45 -3.57 0.31 0.74
N ARG A 46 -3.51 1.40 1.51
CA ARG A 46 -2.95 1.45 2.88
C ARG A 46 -3.52 0.41 3.85
N ASP A 47 -4.78 0.03 3.65
CA ASP A 47 -5.51 -0.90 4.51
C ASP A 47 -6.05 -2.11 3.74
N ALA A 48 -5.71 -2.23 2.46
CA ALA A 48 -6.22 -3.29 1.61
C ALA A 48 -5.44 -4.60 1.73
N VAL A 49 -4.21 -4.57 2.26
CA VAL A 49 -3.35 -5.75 2.39
C VAL A 49 -2.99 -5.97 3.85
N ARG A 50 -3.29 -7.14 4.40
CA ARG A 50 -3.05 -7.47 5.82
C ARG A 50 -2.50 -8.88 6.00
N LEU A 51 -1.70 -9.08 7.05
CA LEU A 51 -1.29 -10.42 7.49
C LEU A 51 -2.46 -11.10 8.20
N ASN A 52 -2.86 -12.25 7.68
CA ASN A 52 -3.82 -13.14 8.31
C ASN A 52 -3.08 -14.05 9.30
N LEU A 53 -3.32 -13.81 10.59
CA LEU A 53 -2.66 -14.55 11.67
C LEU A 53 -3.12 -16.02 11.78
N LEU A 54 -4.23 -16.40 11.16
CA LEU A 54 -4.74 -17.77 11.17
C LEU A 54 -4.05 -18.65 10.11
N THR A 55 -3.68 -18.05 8.98
CA THR A 55 -3.10 -18.76 7.83
C THR A 55 -1.64 -18.42 7.60
N ASP A 56 -1.12 -17.42 8.31
CA ASP A 56 0.22 -16.81 8.12
C ASP A 56 0.43 -16.31 6.67
N ARG A 57 -0.67 -15.92 6.01
CA ARG A 57 -0.66 -15.40 4.63
C ARG A 57 -0.99 -13.92 4.59
N VAL A 58 -0.51 -13.25 3.55
CA VAL A 58 -0.89 -11.87 3.25
C VAL A 58 -2.13 -11.89 2.37
N ASP A 59 -3.23 -11.35 2.88
CA ASP A 59 -4.53 -11.34 2.21
C ASP A 59 -4.92 -9.93 1.76
N ILE A 60 -5.69 -9.86 0.67
CA ILE A 60 -6.37 -8.63 0.23
C ILE A 60 -7.73 -8.58 0.91
N VAL A 61 -7.97 -7.54 1.72
CA VAL A 61 -9.15 -7.42 2.60
C VAL A 61 -10.13 -6.32 2.18
N GLN A 62 -9.87 -5.64 1.05
CA GLN A 62 -10.76 -4.64 0.47
C GLN A 62 -10.98 -4.89 -1.02
N ASP A 63 -12.11 -4.43 -1.58
CA ASP A 63 -12.35 -4.52 -3.02
C ASP A 63 -11.47 -3.50 -3.75
N LEU A 64 -10.42 -4.01 -4.39
CA LEU A 64 -9.50 -3.22 -5.21
C LEU A 64 -9.94 -3.14 -6.69
N GLY A 65 -11.13 -3.64 -7.02
CA GLY A 65 -11.61 -3.75 -8.41
C GLY A 65 -10.86 -4.78 -9.25
N TRP A 66 -9.88 -5.48 -8.67
CA TRP A 66 -9.16 -6.55 -9.32
C TRP A 66 -9.97 -7.85 -9.26
N ARG A 67 -10.22 -8.46 -10.42
CA ARG A 67 -10.88 -9.76 -10.53
C ARG A 67 -9.92 -10.74 -11.17
N ARG A 68 -9.70 -11.89 -10.51
CA ARG A 68 -8.97 -13.01 -11.10
C ARG A 68 -9.87 -13.67 -12.15
N ASN A 69 -9.50 -13.60 -13.42
CA ASN A 69 -10.19 -14.29 -14.52
C ASN A 69 -9.70 -15.74 -14.71
N THR A 70 -9.17 -16.38 -13.67
CA THR A 70 -8.62 -17.74 -13.78
C THR A 70 -9.21 -18.64 -12.71
N SER A 71 -9.49 -19.88 -13.10
CA SER A 71 -9.99 -20.94 -12.21
C SER A 71 -8.90 -21.55 -11.31
N ALA A 72 -7.63 -21.21 -11.53
CA ALA A 72 -6.52 -21.74 -10.73
C ALA A 72 -6.35 -20.97 -9.41
N LEU A 73 -6.56 -21.67 -8.28
CA LEU A 73 -6.17 -21.27 -6.93
C LEU A 73 -4.72 -21.71 -6.70
N THR A 74 -3.78 -20.76 -6.72
CA THR A 74 -2.38 -20.96 -6.30
C THR A 74 -2.18 -20.47 -4.89
#